data_AF-A0A1G3M604-F1
#
_entry.id   AF-A0A1G3M604-F1
#
_cell.length_a   1.000
_cell.length_b   1.000
_cell.length_c   1.000
_cell.angle_alpha   90.00
_cell.angle_beta   90.00
_cell.angle_gamma   90.00
#
_symmetry.space_group_name_H-M   'P 1'
#
loop_
_entity.id
_entity.type
_entity.pdbx_description
1 polymer ?
#
loop_
_entity_poly.entity_id
_entity_poly.type
_entity_poly.pdbx_seq_one_letter_code
_entity_poly.pdbx_strand_id
1 'polypeptide(L)'
;MQDEKYKTAFAAELLKTPTDPFKAALAVFGVDTGKALRAAHEWFKDPFVIEECARLKSEGFEQFDKESLRDKLIQNLLAIVEGERSIADDRIKAAKVIGELKGLIEKPTTNINTNVITANRVMVVKDHGSADDWEKRLRKQQEGLKRGATTH
;
A
#
# COMPACT_ATOMS: atom_id res chain seq x y z
N MET A 1 -17.81 -29.35 -18.62
CA MET A 1 -18.09 -28.28 -19.60
C MET A 1 -18.26 -26.87 -19.02
N GLN A 2 -19.23 -26.55 -18.16
CA GLN A 2 -19.27 -25.20 -17.53
C GLN A 2 -18.16 -25.02 -16.48
N ASP A 3 -17.96 -26.03 -15.63
CA ASP A 3 -16.99 -25.98 -14.54
C ASP A 3 -15.53 -25.83 -15.03
N GLU A 4 -15.15 -26.54 -16.09
CA GLU A 4 -13.81 -26.42 -16.70
C GLU A 4 -13.55 -25.02 -17.27
N LYS A 5 -14.55 -24.39 -17.91
CA LYS A 5 -14.41 -23.02 -18.41
C LYS A 5 -14.17 -22.03 -17.28
N TYR A 6 -14.86 -22.19 -16.14
CA TYR A 6 -14.64 -21.36 -14.96
C TYR A 6 -13.28 -21.62 -14.31
N LYS A 7 -12.80 -22.87 -14.29
CA LYS A 7 -11.47 -23.22 -13.80
C LYS A 7 -10.35 -22.65 -14.68
N THR A 8 -10.49 -22.68 -15.99
CA THR A 8 -9.54 -22.03 -16.92
C THR A 8 -9.52 -20.51 -16.74
N ALA A 9 -10.70 -19.87 -16.60
CA ALA A 9 -10.79 -18.44 -16.33
C ALA A 9 -10.15 -18.08 -14.97
N PHE A 10 -10.37 -18.92 -13.95
CA PHE A 10 -9.76 -18.77 -12.63
C PHE A 10 -8.24 -18.90 -12.68
N ALA A 11 -7.70 -19.87 -13.42
CA ALA A 11 -6.26 -20.02 -13.62
C ALA A 11 -5.64 -18.77 -14.26
N ALA A 12 -6.28 -18.20 -15.29
CA ALA A 12 -5.82 -16.98 -15.95
C ALA A 12 -5.82 -15.76 -15.00
N GLU A 13 -6.86 -15.60 -14.17
CA GLU A 13 -6.93 -14.51 -13.19
C GLU A 13 -5.99 -14.70 -11.99
N LEU A 14 -5.72 -15.95 -11.60
CA LEU A 14 -4.76 -16.29 -10.56
C LEU A 14 -3.33 -15.91 -10.97
N LEU A 15 -2.99 -16.02 -12.25
CA LEU A 15 -1.70 -15.55 -12.78
C LEU A 15 -1.55 -14.03 -12.71
N LYS A 16 -2.63 -13.27 -12.89
CA LYS A 16 -2.62 -11.80 -12.76
C LYS A 16 -2.53 -11.35 -11.30
N THR A 17 -3.14 -12.11 -10.38
CA THR A 17 -3.23 -11.78 -8.96
C THR A 17 -2.76 -12.94 -8.06
N PRO A 18 -1.46 -13.28 -8.07
CA PRO A 18 -0.95 -14.45 -7.36
C PRO A 18 -1.05 -14.34 -5.84
N THR A 19 -1.24 -13.13 -5.30
CA THR A 19 -1.31 -12.87 -3.85
C THR A 19 -2.69 -13.16 -3.27
N ASP A 20 -3.76 -13.08 -4.06
CA ASP A 20 -5.15 -13.18 -3.58
C ASP A 20 -6.02 -14.09 -4.47
N PRO A 21 -6.11 -15.39 -4.18
CA PRO A 21 -6.97 -16.33 -4.90
C PRO A 21 -8.46 -15.93 -4.86
N PHE A 22 -8.91 -15.29 -3.78
CA PHE A 22 -10.28 -14.80 -3.66
C PHE A 22 -10.58 -13.66 -4.65
N LYS A 23 -9.61 -12.79 -4.89
CA LYS A 23 -9.75 -11.70 -5.88
C LYS A 23 -9.82 -12.26 -7.30
N ALA A 24 -9.02 -13.29 -7.60
CA ALA A 24 -9.12 -14.02 -8.86
C ALA A 24 -10.50 -14.70 -9.04
N ALA A 25 -11.04 -15.31 -7.97
CA ALA A 25 -12.38 -15.92 -8.02
C ALA A 25 -13.50 -14.88 -8.19
N LEU A 26 -13.39 -13.71 -7.56
CA LEU A 26 -14.35 -12.62 -7.74
C LEU A 26 -14.35 -12.08 -9.17
N ALA A 27 -13.20 -12.06 -9.86
CA ALA A 27 -13.16 -11.67 -11.26
C ALA A 27 -13.93 -12.65 -12.17
N VAL A 28 -14.00 -13.92 -11.80
CA VAL A 28 -14.71 -14.97 -12.56
C VAL A 28 -16.20 -15.03 -12.23
N PHE A 29 -16.56 -14.93 -10.95
CA PHE A 29 -17.95 -15.11 -10.47
C PHE A 29 -18.71 -13.80 -10.19
N GLY A 30 -18.01 -12.66 -10.20
CA GLY A 30 -18.58 -11.33 -10.04
C GLY A 30 -19.37 -11.16 -8.74
N VAL A 31 -20.69 -11.25 -8.85
CA VAL A 31 -21.66 -10.97 -7.77
C VAL A 31 -21.80 -12.14 -6.80
N ASP A 32 -21.48 -13.37 -7.22
CA ASP A 32 -21.77 -14.58 -6.44
C ASP A 32 -20.63 -14.92 -5.47
N THR A 33 -20.57 -14.15 -4.37
CA THR A 33 -19.46 -14.15 -3.40
C THR A 33 -19.26 -15.51 -2.72
N GLY A 34 -20.34 -16.27 -2.49
CA GLY A 34 -20.27 -17.59 -1.87
C GLY A 34 -19.58 -18.63 -2.78
N LYS A 35 -19.89 -18.61 -4.08
CA LYS A 35 -19.21 -19.46 -5.06
C LYS A 35 -17.77 -19.03 -5.27
N ALA A 36 -17.49 -17.71 -5.28
CA ALA A 36 -16.13 -17.19 -5.37
C ALA A 36 -15.26 -17.64 -4.18
N LEU A 37 -15.80 -17.62 -2.95
CA LEU A 37 -15.06 -18.06 -1.77
C LEU A 37 -14.75 -19.56 -1.81
N ARG A 38 -15.74 -20.36 -2.21
CA ARG A 38 -15.57 -21.81 -2.37
C ARG A 38 -14.54 -22.13 -3.44
N ALA A 39 -14.64 -21.51 -4.62
CA ALA A 39 -13.69 -21.66 -5.71
C ALA A 39 -12.27 -21.25 -5.29
N ALA A 40 -12.11 -20.12 -4.60
CA ALA A 40 -10.79 -19.68 -4.12
C ALA A 40 -10.12 -20.68 -3.17
N HIS A 41 -10.90 -21.37 -2.33
CA HIS A 41 -10.37 -22.35 -1.39
C HIS A 41 -10.13 -23.74 -2.02
N GLU A 42 -11.06 -24.20 -2.87
CA GLU A 42 -11.01 -25.54 -3.48
C GLU A 42 -10.12 -25.57 -4.73
N TRP A 43 -10.28 -24.59 -5.63
CA TRP A 43 -9.65 -24.62 -6.96
C TRP A 43 -8.19 -24.20 -6.97
N PHE A 44 -7.74 -23.47 -5.94
CA PHE A 44 -6.32 -23.18 -5.75
C PHE A 44 -5.47 -24.45 -5.58
N LYS A 45 -6.08 -25.54 -5.09
CA LYS A 45 -5.43 -26.84 -4.87
C LYS A 45 -5.77 -27.86 -5.95
N ASP A 46 -6.60 -27.50 -6.93
CA ASP A 46 -7.06 -28.41 -7.96
C ASP A 46 -5.92 -28.67 -8.98
N PRO A 47 -5.56 -29.94 -9.25
CA PRO A 47 -4.51 -30.28 -10.21
C PRO A 47 -4.73 -29.67 -11.59
N PHE A 48 -5.97 -29.57 -12.06
CA PHE A 48 -6.30 -29.01 -13.36
C PHE A 48 -5.93 -27.52 -13.43
N VAL A 49 -6.22 -26.76 -12.37
CA VAL A 49 -5.90 -25.32 -12.32
C VAL A 49 -4.38 -25.12 -12.22
N ILE A 50 -3.66 -26.01 -11.53
CA ILE A 50 -2.21 -25.95 -11.41
C ILE A 50 -1.54 -26.24 -12.77
N GLU A 51 -1.98 -27.28 -13.47
CA GLU A 51 -1.50 -27.63 -14.81
C GLU A 51 -1.82 -26.52 -15.81
N GLU A 52 -3.02 -25.96 -15.76
CA GLU A 52 -3.42 -24.87 -16.64
C GLU A 52 -2.66 -23.57 -16.34
N CYS A 53 -2.39 -23.28 -15.06
CA CYS A 53 -1.49 -22.19 -14.69
C CYS A 53 -0.07 -22.39 -15.24
N ALA A 54 0.44 -23.63 -15.23
CA ALA A 54 1.76 -23.95 -15.77
C ALA A 54 1.78 -23.83 -17.30
N ARG A 55 0.74 -24.31 -17.98
CA ARG A 55 0.55 -24.17 -19.43
C ARG A 55 0.53 -22.69 -19.83
N LEU A 56 -0.32 -21.89 -19.18
CA LEU A 56 -0.44 -20.46 -19.45
C LEU A 56 0.88 -19.71 -19.18
N LYS A 57 1.61 -20.06 -18.11
CA LYS A 57 2.96 -19.52 -17.87
C LYS A 57 3.93 -19.88 -19.00
N SER A 58 3.91 -21.11 -19.50
CA SER A 58 4.78 -21.55 -20.59
C SER A 58 4.45 -20.92 -21.95
N GLU A 59 3.18 -20.55 -22.17
CA GLU A 59 2.70 -19.85 -23.37
C GLU A 59 2.96 -18.35 -23.33
N GLY A 60 3.65 -17.85 -22.29
CA GLY A 60 4.00 -16.44 -22.18
C GLY A 60 2.82 -15.56 -21.76
N PHE A 61 1.82 -16.10 -21.06
CA PHE A 61 0.78 -15.29 -20.42
C PHE A 61 1.49 -14.31 -19.50
N GLU A 62 1.54 -13.03 -19.92
CA GLU A 62 2.43 -11.99 -19.42
C GLU A 62 2.48 -12.03 -17.90
N GLN A 63 3.51 -12.69 -17.39
CA GLN A 63 3.95 -12.43 -16.05
C GLN A 63 4.31 -10.94 -16.09
N PHE A 64 3.67 -10.13 -15.26
CA PHE A 64 4.20 -8.82 -14.89
C PHE A 64 5.51 -9.06 -14.13
N ASP A 65 6.50 -9.59 -14.84
CA ASP A 65 7.83 -9.74 -14.35
C ASP A 65 8.35 -8.33 -14.18
N LYS A 66 8.94 -8.07 -13.02
CA LYS A 66 9.51 -6.76 -12.70
C LYS A 66 10.59 -6.41 -13.72
N GLU A 67 11.25 -7.40 -14.30
CA GLU A 67 12.22 -7.21 -15.39
C GLU A 67 11.54 -6.76 -16.69
N SER A 68 10.45 -7.43 -17.11
CA SER A 68 9.64 -7.01 -18.26
C SER A 68 9.06 -5.61 -18.11
N LEU A 69 8.59 -5.26 -16.91
CA LEU A 69 8.09 -3.92 -16.60
C LEU A 69 9.19 -2.86 -16.64
N ARG A 70 10.38 -3.18 -16.11
CA ARG A 70 11.55 -2.29 -16.13
C ARG A 70 11.97 -2.01 -17.57
N ASP A 71 12.00 -3.02 -18.43
CA ASP A 71 12.38 -2.87 -19.83
C ASP A 71 11.34 -2.06 -20.62
N LYS A 72 10.05 -2.33 -20.44
CA LYS A 72 8.96 -1.53 -21.02
C LYS A 72 9.02 -0.08 -20.55
N LEU A 73 9.31 0.17 -19.28
CA LEU A 73 9.48 1.52 -18.72
C LEU A 73 10.69 2.24 -19.33
N ILE A 74 11.82 1.55 -19.47
CA ILE A 74 13.02 2.10 -20.13
C ILE A 74 12.71 2.49 -21.58
N GLN A 75 11.99 1.65 -22.33
CA GLN A 75 11.62 1.97 -23.71
C GLN A 75 10.72 3.23 -23.79
N ASN A 76 9.73 3.34 -22.91
CA ASN A 76 8.87 4.53 -22.87
C ASN A 76 9.65 5.80 -22.51
N LEU A 77 10.60 5.71 -21.56
CA LEU A 77 11.44 6.85 -21.19
C LEU A 77 12.43 7.23 -22.31
N LEU A 78 12.96 6.24 -23.06
CA LEU A 78 13.81 6.51 -24.22
C LEU A 78 13.07 7.31 -25.28
N ALA A 79 11.80 7.00 -25.54
CA ALA A 79 10.97 7.78 -26.46
C ALA A 79 10.82 9.26 -26.02
N ILE A 80 10.83 9.53 -24.71
CA ILE A 80 10.82 10.92 -24.19
C ILE A 80 12.17 11.58 -24.43
N VAL A 81 13.28 10.87 -24.19
CA VAL A 81 14.66 11.38 -24.38
C VAL A 81 14.94 11.69 -25.86
N GLU A 82 14.56 10.78 -26.76
CA GLU A 82 14.77 10.89 -28.21
C GLU A 82 13.71 11.76 -28.89
N GLY A 83 12.59 12.01 -28.20
CA GLY A 83 11.49 12.81 -28.70
C GLY A 83 11.89 14.26 -28.97
N GLU A 84 11.83 14.66 -30.24
CA GLU A 84 12.19 16.01 -30.68
C GLU A 84 11.27 17.10 -30.10
N ARG A 85 10.03 16.73 -29.77
CA ARG A 85 9.01 17.60 -29.15
C ARG A 85 9.07 17.69 -27.62
N SER A 86 9.89 16.86 -26.98
CA SER A 86 10.01 16.84 -25.51
C SER A 86 10.77 18.07 -25.02
N ILE A 87 10.35 18.66 -23.90
CA ILE A 87 11.08 19.79 -23.30
C ILE A 87 12.43 19.28 -22.76
N ALA A 88 13.49 20.09 -22.85
CA ALA A 88 14.83 19.68 -22.44
C ALA A 88 14.89 19.15 -20.99
N ASP A 89 14.13 19.77 -20.08
CA ASP A 89 14.03 19.34 -18.68
C ASP A 89 13.43 17.93 -18.53
N ASP A 90 12.41 17.60 -19.32
CA ASP A 90 11.78 16.26 -19.32
C ASP A 90 12.74 15.21 -19.88
N ARG A 91 13.52 15.54 -20.91
CA ARG A 91 14.56 14.65 -21.45
C ARG A 91 15.62 14.34 -20.40
N ILE A 92 16.10 15.35 -19.67
CA ILE A 92 17.10 15.19 -18.61
C ILE A 92 16.57 14.31 -17.48
N LYS A 93 15.32 14.54 -17.04
CA LYS A 93 14.66 13.73 -16.01
C LYS A 93 14.49 12.28 -16.46
N ALA A 94 14.01 12.05 -17.68
CA ALA A 94 13.87 10.71 -18.24
C ALA A 94 15.21 9.98 -18.34
N ALA A 95 16.26 10.65 -18.82
CA ALA A 95 17.61 10.09 -18.90
C ALA A 95 18.18 9.72 -17.51
N LYS A 96 17.93 10.55 -16.50
CA LYS A 96 18.34 10.26 -15.11
C LYS A 96 17.64 9.01 -14.57
N VAL A 97 16.32 8.89 -14.79
CA VAL A 97 15.56 7.71 -14.35
C VAL A 97 16.05 6.46 -15.09
N ILE A 98 16.36 6.54 -16.39
CA ILE A 98 16.98 5.43 -17.12
C ILE A 98 18.34 5.07 -16.50
N GLY A 99 19.17 6.04 -16.13
CA GLY A 99 20.46 5.81 -15.47
C GLY A 99 20.32 5.09 -14.13
N GLU A 100 19.36 5.50 -13.29
CA GLU A 100 19.03 4.80 -12.03
C GLU A 100 18.51 3.38 -12.31
N LEU A 101 17.60 3.24 -13.27
CA LEU A 101 17.04 1.96 -13.68
C LEU A 101 18.04 1.06 -14.39
N LYS A 102 19.17 1.54 -14.92
CA LYS A 102 20.22 0.69 -15.49
C LYS A 102 21.38 0.44 -14.52
N GLY A 103 21.33 1.02 -13.32
CA GLY A 103 22.42 0.95 -12.33
C GLY A 103 23.66 1.77 -12.72
N LEU A 104 23.52 2.72 -13.66
CA LEU A 104 24.58 3.65 -14.05
C LEU A 104 24.75 4.78 -13.04
N ILE A 105 23.69 5.08 -12.27
CA ILE A 105 23.69 6.09 -11.22
C ILE A 105 23.40 5.39 -9.90
N GLU A 106 24.43 5.29 -9.05
CA GLU A 106 24.25 4.85 -7.67
C GLU A 106 23.61 5.97 -6.85
N LYS A 107 22.54 5.65 -6.11
CA LYS A 107 21.97 6.61 -5.17
C LYS A 107 22.96 6.80 -4.03
N PRO A 108 23.27 8.05 -3.62
CA PRO A 108 24.12 8.28 -2.46
C PRO A 108 23.52 7.55 -1.26
N THR A 109 24.32 6.71 -0.62
CA THR A 109 23.95 6.04 0.62
C THR A 109 23.67 7.10 1.66
N THR A 110 22.39 7.27 1.99
CA THR A 110 21.97 8.24 2.99
C THR A 110 22.36 7.67 4.35
N ASN A 111 23.46 8.14 4.93
CA ASN A 111 23.84 7.78 6.29
C ASN A 111 22.89 8.53 7.24
N ILE A 112 21.75 7.92 7.55
CA ILE A 112 20.77 8.48 8.48
C ILE A 112 21.38 8.38 9.88
N ASN A 113 22.08 9.43 10.29
CA ASN A 113 22.58 9.59 11.64
C ASN A 113 21.39 10.03 12.53
N THR A 114 20.43 9.12 12.76
CA THR A 114 19.40 9.31 13.77
C THR A 114 20.07 9.28 15.13
N ASN A 115 20.40 10.47 15.63
CA ASN A 115 20.81 10.66 17.01
C ASN A 115 19.57 10.43 17.89
N VAL A 116 19.25 9.16 18.16
CA VAL A 116 18.19 8.76 19.08
C VAL A 116 18.68 9.14 20.47
N ILE A 117 18.36 10.35 20.90
CA ILE A 117 18.41 10.74 22.30
C ILE A 117 17.35 9.89 23.00
N THR A 118 17.78 8.77 23.56
CA THR A 118 17.00 7.92 24.47
C THR A 118 16.79 8.66 25.80
N ALA A 119 16.10 9.80 25.78
CA ALA A 119 15.65 10.45 27.00
C ALA A 119 14.43 9.68 27.50
N ASN A 120 14.59 9.06 28.68
CA ASN A 120 13.59 8.28 29.41
C ASN A 120 12.13 8.68 29.14
N ARG A 121 11.31 7.69 28.77
CA ARG A 121 9.85 7.81 28.70
C ARG A 121 9.25 7.94 30.11
N VAL A 122 9.41 9.10 30.76
CA VAL A 122 8.69 9.42 32.00
C VAL A 122 7.41 10.16 31.64
N MET A 123 6.26 9.50 31.81
CA MET A 123 4.96 10.14 31.69
C MET A 123 4.65 10.83 33.03
N VAL A 124 4.68 12.16 33.04
CA VAL A 124 4.31 12.95 34.22
C VAL A 124 2.79 13.01 34.31
N VAL A 125 2.19 12.23 35.21
CA VAL A 125 0.77 12.36 35.56
C VAL A 125 0.61 13.60 36.43
N LYS A 126 -0.25 14.55 36.03
CA LYS A 126 -0.56 15.73 36.84
C LYS A 126 -1.39 15.30 38.05
N ASP A 127 -0.82 15.49 39.24
CA ASP A 127 -1.56 15.38 40.49
C ASP A 127 -2.51 16.59 40.62
N HIS A 128 -3.79 16.31 40.80
CA HIS A 128 -4.84 17.32 40.92
C HIS A 128 -5.08 17.77 42.37
N GLY A 129 -4.27 17.31 43.33
CA GLY A 129 -4.35 17.70 44.74
C GLY A 129 -5.45 16.97 45.51
N SER A 130 -5.53 17.24 46.81
CA SER A 130 -6.46 16.56 47.72
C SER A 130 -7.90 17.11 47.61
N ALA A 131 -8.88 16.34 48.09
CA ALA A 131 -10.29 16.78 48.09
C ALA A 131 -10.51 18.11 48.82
N ASP A 132 -9.75 18.37 49.88
CA ASP A 132 -9.82 19.62 50.64
C ASP A 132 -9.32 20.83 49.82
N ASP A 133 -8.33 20.63 48.96
CA ASP A 133 -7.81 21.68 48.06
C ASP A 133 -8.84 22.02 46.98
N TRP A 134 -9.59 21.02 46.52
CA TRP A 134 -10.71 21.21 45.61
C TRP A 134 -11.85 22.00 46.26
N GLU A 135 -12.22 21.66 47.49
CA GLU A 135 -13.31 22.37 48.19
C GLU A 135 -12.95 23.85 48.43
N LYS A 136 -11.71 24.15 48.81
CA LYS A 136 -11.24 25.54 48.99
C LYS A 136 -11.27 26.33 47.68
N ARG A 137 -10.87 25.73 46.56
CA ARG A 137 -10.90 26.38 45.24
C ARG A 137 -12.34 26.64 44.78
N LEU A 138 -13.24 25.68 45.00
CA LEU A 138 -14.67 25.82 44.69
C LEU A 138 -15.32 26.92 45.51
N ARG A 139 -15.09 26.99 46.83
CA ARG A 139 -15.61 28.07 47.67
C ARG A 139 -15.16 29.44 47.20
N LYS A 140 -13.86 29.59 46.89
CA LYS A 140 -13.30 30.84 46.38
C LYS A 140 -13.93 31.26 45.04
N GLN A 141 -14.21 30.29 44.16
CA GLN A 141 -14.88 30.55 42.89
C GLN A 141 -16.35 30.97 43.09
N GLN A 142 -17.07 30.30 43.98
CA GLN A 142 -18.46 30.63 44.30
C GLN A 142 -18.60 32.01 44.96
N GLU A 143 -17.67 32.39 45.85
CA GLU A 143 -17.63 33.73 46.43
C GLU A 143 -17.38 34.81 45.38
N GLY A 144 -16.48 34.55 44.42
CA GLY A 144 -16.23 35.44 43.28
C GLY A 144 -17.47 35.67 42.42
N LEU A 145 -18.22 34.60 42.14
CA LEU A 145 -19.47 34.68 41.36
C LEU A 145 -20.56 35.48 42.08
N LYS A 146 -20.69 35.30 43.40
CA LYS A 146 -21.66 36.06 44.21
C LYS A 146 -21.34 37.55 44.24
N ARG A 147 -20.07 37.93 44.37
CA ARG A 147 -19.63 39.35 44.31
C ARG A 147 -19.86 39.97 42.94
N GLY A 148 -19.57 39.23 41.86
CA GLY A 148 -19.85 39.68 40.50
C GLY A 148 -21.35 39.90 40.24
N ALA A 149 -22.21 39.06 40.81
CA ALA A 149 -23.67 39.16 40.65
C ALA A 149 -24.32 40.32 41.43
N THR A 150 -23.63 40.95 42.39
CA THR A 150 -24.18 42.06 43.19
C THR A 150 -23.84 43.46 42.64
N THR A 151 -23.14 43.54 41.50
CA THR A 151 -22.66 44.81 40.92
C THR A 151 -23.40 45.18 39.62
N HIS A 152 -24.71 44.97 39.59
CA HIS A 152 -25.63 45.44 38.55
C HIS A 152 -26.87 46.07 39.20
#